data_AF-A0A1B6FQJ1-F1
#
_entry.id   AF-A0A1B6FQJ1-F1
#
_cell.length_a   1.000
_cell.length_b   1.000
_cell.length_c   1.000
_cell.angle_alpha   90.00
_cell.angle_beta   90.00
_cell.angle_gamma   90.00
#
_symmetry.space_group_name_H-M   'P 1'
#
loop_
_entity.id
_entity.type
_entity.pdbx_description
1 polymer ?
#
loop_
_entity_poly.entity_id
_entity_poly.type
_entity_poly.pdbx_seq_one_letter_code
_entity_poly.pdbx_strand_id
1 'polypeptide(L)'
;WDEFQSKFSLRSRGWSEVNGGGMGDHKPRVTARLDHRVTPQPPDKWVGAGVGSGAWFQNLLTMRIINTELGLSMGTIAGLADLAEDEIISIPLPVDITLENIRLRLVEDRSANITSPGPTPLDVNVTELRVHRTEDGVLHVEP
;
A
#
# COMPACT_ATOMS: atom_id res chain seq x y z
N TRP A 1 16.22 13.03 29.38
CA TRP A 1 14.96 13.59 28.84
C TRP A 1 15.21 14.19 27.45
N ASP A 2 16.30 14.94 27.27
CA ASP A 2 16.68 15.54 25.97
C ASP A 2 17.00 14.53 24.87
N GLU A 3 17.61 13.39 25.20
CA GLU A 3 17.89 12.32 24.22
C GLU A 3 16.61 11.67 23.67
N PHE A 4 15.57 11.55 24.51
CA PHE A 4 14.26 11.06 24.09
C PHE A 4 13.58 12.06 23.15
N GLN A 5 13.57 13.35 23.51
CA GLN A 5 13.03 14.39 22.62
C GLN A 5 13.77 14.45 21.28
N SER A 6 15.10 14.38 21.28
CA SER A 6 15.91 14.38 20.05
C SER A 6 15.56 13.20 19.15
N LYS A 7 15.50 11.98 19.69
CA LYS A 7 15.15 10.78 18.90
C LYS A 7 13.69 10.78 18.42
N PHE A 8 12.77 11.36 19.19
CA PHE A 8 11.36 11.45 18.83
C PHE A 8 11.09 12.54 17.77
N SER A 9 11.78 13.68 17.87
CA SER A 9 11.66 14.79 16.90
C SER A 9 12.44 14.55 15.60
N LEU A 10 13.51 13.75 15.62
CA LEU A 10 14.23 13.34 14.39
C LEU A 10 13.47 12.30 13.55
N ARG A 11 12.56 11.53 14.15
CA ARG A 11 11.73 10.52 13.44
C ARG A 11 10.32 11.00 13.12
N SER A 12 9.80 11.98 13.85
CA SER A 12 8.62 12.74 13.42
C SER A 12 9.06 13.82 12.45
N ARG A 13 9.47 13.42 11.24
CA ARG A 13 9.31 14.31 10.08
C ARG A 13 7.83 14.67 10.07
N GLY A 14 7.51 15.89 10.51
CA GLY A 14 6.16 16.40 10.51
C GLY A 14 5.57 16.14 9.14
N TRP A 15 4.48 15.37 9.10
CA TRP A 15 3.62 15.30 7.94
C TRP A 15 3.26 16.74 7.58
N SER A 16 3.81 17.25 6.49
CA SER A 16 3.28 18.45 5.88
C SER A 16 2.23 17.97 4.90
N GLU A 17 0.97 18.26 5.18
CA GLU A 17 -0.04 18.22 4.13
C GLU A 17 0.46 19.14 3.01
N VAL A 18 0.54 18.61 1.80
CA VAL A 18 0.74 19.44 0.61
C VAL A 18 -0.53 20.28 0.47
N ASN A 19 -0.56 21.44 1.12
CA ASN A 19 -1.65 22.40 0.98
C ASN A 19 -1.69 22.84 -0.48
N GLY A 20 -2.75 22.47 -1.20
CA GLY A 20 -3.01 22.81 -2.61
C GLY A 20 -3.34 24.29 -2.83
N GLY A 21 -2.59 25.20 -2.20
CA GLY A 21 -2.76 26.65 -2.25
C GLY A 21 -1.67 27.30 -3.09
N GLY A 22 -1.66 27.02 -4.39
CA GLY A 22 -0.76 27.68 -5.34
C GLY A 22 -1.12 27.25 -6.75
N MET A 23 -1.17 28.21 -7.67
CA MET A 23 -1.61 28.08 -9.07
C MET A 23 -1.06 26.80 -9.75
N GLY A 24 -1.86 25.73 -9.71
CA GLY A 24 -1.52 24.38 -10.16
C GLY A 24 -2.20 23.32 -9.29
N ASP A 25 -3.12 22.55 -9.86
CA ASP A 25 -3.84 21.46 -9.19
C ASP A 25 -2.88 20.27 -8.94
N HIS A 26 -1.96 20.46 -7.99
CA HIS A 26 -0.94 19.48 -7.61
C HIS A 26 -1.42 18.61 -6.45
N LYS A 27 -2.67 18.12 -6.50
CA LYS A 27 -3.13 17.10 -5.56
C LYS A 27 -2.32 15.83 -5.77
N PRO A 28 -1.77 15.21 -4.71
CA PRO A 28 -1.03 13.96 -4.86
C PRO A 28 -1.94 12.89 -5.47
N ARG A 29 -1.47 12.30 -6.58
CA ARG A 29 -2.16 11.24 -7.29
C ARG A 29 -2.03 9.89 -6.60
N VAL A 30 -1.01 9.74 -5.76
CA VAL A 30 -0.78 8.56 -4.92
C VAL A 30 -0.52 9.06 -3.52
N THR A 31 -1.32 8.59 -2.57
CA THR A 31 -1.13 8.86 -1.14
C THR A 31 -1.14 7.54 -0.38
N ALA A 32 -0.23 7.38 0.56
CA ALA A 32 -0.17 6.23 1.46
C ALA A 32 0.02 6.72 2.89
N ARG A 33 -0.68 6.09 3.84
CA ARG A 33 -0.59 6.37 5.26
C ARG A 33 -0.58 5.06 6.03
N LEU A 34 0.41 4.88 6.88
CA LEU A 34 0.45 3.78 7.83
C LEU A 34 0.05 4.32 9.21
N ASP A 35 -1.12 3.92 9.67
CA ASP A 35 -1.62 4.26 11.00
C ASP A 35 -1.20 3.20 12.01
N HIS A 36 -0.73 3.66 13.17
CA HIS A 36 -0.36 2.82 14.31
C HIS A 36 -1.21 3.20 15.51
N ARG A 37 -2.16 2.35 15.88
CA ARG A 37 -2.99 2.55 17.07
C ARG A 37 -2.46 1.71 18.20
N VAL A 38 -2.09 2.37 19.30
CA VAL A 38 -1.70 1.65 20.53
C VAL A 38 -2.94 0.98 21.12
N THR A 39 -2.85 -0.33 21.32
CA THR A 39 -3.81 -1.13 22.08
C THR A 39 -3.17 -1.52 23.40
N PRO A 40 -3.41 -0.74 24.48
CA PRO A 40 -2.78 -0.99 25.77
C PRO A 40 -3.11 -2.40 26.24
N GLN A 41 -2.07 -3.19 26.49
CA GLN A 41 -2.24 -4.48 27.13
C GLN A 41 -2.44 -4.28 28.63
N PRO A 42 -3.11 -5.20 29.33
CA PRO A 42 -3.21 -5.14 30.78
C PRO A 42 -1.84 -5.42 31.44
N PRO A 43 -1.56 -4.90 32.66
CA PRO A 43 -0.23 -4.91 33.27
C PRO A 43 0.38 -6.30 33.50
N ASP A 44 -0.47 -7.31 33.68
CA ASP A 44 -0.12 -8.73 33.77
C ASP A 44 0.53 -9.28 32.50
N LYS A 45 0.29 -8.63 31.35
CA LYS A 45 0.88 -8.97 30.05
C LYS A 45 2.07 -8.08 29.68
N TRP A 46 2.52 -7.16 30.55
CA TRP A 46 3.65 -6.28 30.22
C TRP A 46 5.00 -6.97 30.36
N VAL A 47 5.09 -8.05 31.14
CA VAL A 47 6.35 -8.71 31.49
C VAL A 47 6.34 -10.15 31.00
N GLY A 48 7.10 -10.41 29.94
CA GLY A 48 7.31 -11.74 29.38
C GLY A 48 7.67 -11.66 27.89
N ALA A 49 8.65 -12.47 27.45
CA ALA A 49 9.11 -12.56 26.06
C ALA A 49 8.04 -13.04 25.03
N GLY A 50 6.79 -13.24 25.48
CA GLY A 50 5.69 -13.78 24.68
C GLY A 50 4.70 -12.74 24.14
N VAL A 51 4.77 -11.47 24.57
CA VAL A 51 3.96 -10.42 23.93
C VAL A 51 4.75 -9.87 22.76
N GLY A 52 4.65 -10.57 21.62
CA GLY A 52 5.22 -10.10 20.36
C GLY A 52 4.81 -8.65 20.11
N SER A 53 5.73 -7.85 19.54
CA SER A 53 5.52 -6.41 19.31
C SER A 53 4.20 -6.08 18.60
N GLY A 54 3.61 -7.02 17.86
CA GLY A 54 2.31 -6.87 17.19
C GLY A 54 1.09 -6.80 18.12
N ALA A 55 1.16 -7.26 19.36
CA ALA A 55 0.01 -7.19 20.28
C ALA A 55 -0.27 -5.78 20.83
N TRP A 56 0.71 -4.89 20.75
CA TRP A 56 0.60 -3.52 21.28
C TRP A 56 0.09 -2.52 20.27
N PHE A 57 0.12 -2.87 18.99
CA PHE A 57 -0.17 -1.94 17.91
C PHE A 57 -1.10 -2.61 16.89
N GLN A 58 -2.25 -1.98 16.66
CA GLN A 58 -3.07 -2.24 15.50
C GLN A 58 -2.58 -1.34 14.36
N ASN A 59 -2.27 -1.96 13.23
CA ASN A 59 -1.73 -1.27 12.07
C ASN A 59 -2.78 -1.23 10.96
N LEU A 60 -2.81 -0.15 10.19
CA LEU A 60 -3.61 -0.05 8.97
C LEU A 60 -2.84 0.75 7.93
N LEU A 61 -2.59 0.14 6.78
CA LEU A 61 -2.06 0.84 5.61
C LEU A 61 -3.22 1.33 4.74
N THR A 62 -3.48 2.64 4.73
CA THR A 62 -4.45 3.26 3.82
C THR A 62 -3.73 3.84 2.60
N MET A 63 -4.20 3.50 1.41
CA MET A 63 -3.68 4.02 0.16
C MET A 63 -4.81 4.58 -0.71
N ARG A 64 -4.54 5.68 -1.39
CA ARG A 64 -5.45 6.26 -2.38
C ARG A 64 -4.68 6.64 -3.63
N ILE A 65 -5.10 6.08 -4.76
CA ILE A 65 -4.48 6.27 -6.07
C ILE A 65 -5.56 6.84 -6.98
N ILE A 66 -5.30 8.01 -7.56
CA ILE A 66 -6.25 8.72 -8.41
C ILE A 66 -5.62 9.23 -9.69
N ASN A 67 -6.41 9.31 -10.77
CA ASN A 67 -6.04 10.01 -12.01
C ASN A 67 -4.65 9.59 -12.53
N THR A 68 -4.34 8.31 -12.45
CA THR A 68 -3.00 7.77 -12.73
C THR A 68 -3.05 6.89 -13.97
N GLU A 69 -2.06 7.08 -14.84
CA GLU A 69 -1.86 6.27 -16.03
C GLU A 69 -0.51 5.53 -15.89
N LEU A 70 -0.53 4.19 -15.93
CA LEU A 70 0.64 3.36 -15.74
C LEU A 70 0.79 2.41 -16.92
N GLY A 71 1.97 2.42 -17.54
CA GLY A 71 2.41 1.32 -18.41
C GLY A 71 3.10 0.28 -17.56
N LEU A 72 2.53 -0.92 -17.48
CA LEU A 72 3.09 -2.04 -16.73
C LEU A 72 3.39 -3.18 -17.69
N SER A 73 4.46 -3.92 -17.41
CA SER A 73 4.64 -5.19 -18.08
C SER A 73 3.75 -6.26 -17.46
N MET A 74 3.31 -7.24 -18.25
CA MET A 74 2.46 -8.33 -17.75
C MET A 74 3.14 -9.13 -16.63
N GLY A 75 4.47 -9.29 -16.68
CA GLY A 75 5.25 -9.91 -15.60
C GLY A 75 5.27 -9.07 -14.31
N THR A 76 5.26 -7.74 -14.42
CA THR A 76 5.16 -6.84 -13.25
C THR A 76 3.83 -7.02 -12.51
N ILE A 77 2.74 -7.21 -13.25
CA ILE A 77 1.42 -7.46 -12.66
C ILE A 77 1.34 -8.84 -12.03
N ALA A 78 1.88 -9.86 -12.71
CA ALA A 78 1.94 -11.20 -12.16
C ALA A 78 2.70 -11.22 -10.81
N GLY A 79 3.84 -10.53 -10.72
CA GLY A 79 4.62 -10.42 -9.48
C GLY A 79 4.02 -9.48 -8.41
N LEU A 80 2.97 -8.70 -8.72
CA LEU A 80 2.28 -7.91 -7.70
C LEU A 80 1.51 -8.82 -6.72
N ALA A 81 1.12 -10.02 -7.17
CA ALA A 81 0.51 -11.02 -6.28
C ALA A 81 1.46 -11.44 -5.17
N ASP A 82 2.77 -11.52 -5.46
CA ASP A 82 3.80 -11.86 -4.48
C ASP A 82 3.93 -10.80 -3.38
N LEU A 83 3.59 -9.53 -3.66
CA LEU A 83 3.50 -8.48 -2.63
C LEU A 83 2.33 -8.72 -1.66
N ALA A 84 1.27 -9.37 -2.13
CA ALA A 84 0.14 -9.75 -1.29
C ALA A 84 0.43 -11.04 -0.49
N GLU A 85 1.38 -11.86 -0.94
CA GLU A 85 1.84 -13.08 -0.29
C GLU A 85 2.87 -12.74 0.81
N ASP A 86 2.43 -12.73 2.07
CA ASP A 86 3.31 -12.48 3.23
C ASP A 86 3.97 -13.80 3.68
N GLU A 87 5.25 -14.00 3.36
CA GLU A 87 6.02 -15.17 3.83
C GLU A 87 6.36 -15.04 5.35
N ILE A 88 5.62 -15.79 6.19
CA ILE A 88 5.97 -16.31 7.55
C ILE A 88 5.38 -15.57 8.81
N ILE A 89 4.45 -16.27 9.49
CA ILE A 89 3.96 -16.29 10.91
C ILE A 89 3.74 -14.95 11.66
N SER A 90 3.37 -13.86 10.97
CA SER A 90 2.86 -12.64 11.61
C SER A 90 1.40 -12.41 11.24
N ILE A 91 0.66 -11.65 12.05
CA ILE A 91 -0.71 -11.24 11.69
C ILE A 91 -0.62 -10.43 10.39
N PRO A 92 -1.33 -10.84 9.31
CA PRO A 92 -1.30 -10.12 8.03
C PRO A 92 -1.57 -8.63 8.22
N LEU A 93 -0.74 -7.78 7.60
CA LEU A 93 -0.91 -6.32 7.68
C LEU A 93 -2.27 -5.93 7.06
N PRO A 94 -3.18 -5.27 7.80
CA PRO A 94 -4.41 -4.74 7.22
C PRO A 94 -4.11 -3.62 6.23
N VAL A 95 -4.76 -3.67 5.07
CA VAL A 95 -4.59 -2.70 3.98
C VAL A 95 -5.96 -2.25 3.47
N ASP A 96 -6.10 -0.97 3.12
CA ASP A 96 -7.27 -0.40 2.44
C ASP A 96 -6.80 0.50 1.30
N ILE A 97 -7.08 0.12 0.07
CA ILE A 97 -6.65 0.78 -1.16
C ILE A 97 -7.88 1.27 -1.92
N THR A 98 -7.94 2.56 -2.20
CA THR A 98 -8.94 3.15 -3.11
C THR A 98 -8.29 3.55 -4.42
N LEU A 99 -8.81 3.06 -5.53
CA LEU A 99 -8.38 3.38 -6.89
C LEU A 99 -9.49 4.18 -7.57
N GLU A 100 -9.19 5.37 -8.11
CA GLU A 100 -10.15 6.18 -8.86
C GLU A 100 -9.53 6.66 -10.18
N ASN A 101 -10.22 6.47 -11.30
CA ASN A 101 -9.76 6.92 -12.62
C ASN A 101 -8.31 6.47 -12.93
N ILE A 102 -8.09 5.16 -12.92
CA ILE A 102 -6.81 4.53 -13.22
C ILE A 102 -6.83 3.95 -14.63
N ARG A 103 -5.82 4.30 -15.43
CA ARG A 103 -5.59 3.71 -16.75
C ARG A 103 -4.32 2.87 -16.71
N LEU A 104 -4.45 1.57 -16.97
CA LEU A 104 -3.33 0.65 -17.04
C LEU A 104 -3.14 0.21 -18.49
N ARG A 105 -1.92 0.34 -19.00
CA ARG A 105 -1.52 -0.25 -20.28
C ARG A 105 -0.59 -1.41 -20.00
N LEU A 106 -1.04 -2.62 -20.32
CA LEU A 106 -0.32 -3.85 -20.02
C LEU A 106 0.41 -4.32 -21.27
N VAL A 107 1.73 -4.44 -21.17
CA VAL A 107 2.60 -4.84 -22.28
C VAL A 107 3.17 -6.21 -22.00
N GLU A 108 3.10 -7.11 -22.97
CA GLU A 108 3.60 -8.46 -22.82
C GLU A 108 5.14 -8.50 -22.85
N ASP A 109 5.75 -9.24 -21.93
CA ASP A 109 7.22 -9.33 -21.78
C ASP A 109 7.89 -10.30 -22.76
N ARG A 110 7.10 -11.05 -23.54
CA ARG A 110 7.63 -12.05 -24.46
C ARG A 110 8.25 -11.40 -25.69
N SER A 111 9.46 -11.82 -26.06
CA SER A 111 10.04 -11.47 -27.35
C SER A 111 9.16 -12.05 -28.46
N ALA A 112 8.87 -11.24 -29.47
CA ALA A 112 8.03 -11.69 -30.59
C ALA A 112 8.71 -12.86 -31.32
N ASN A 113 7.97 -13.94 -31.59
CA ASN A 113 8.43 -14.94 -32.53
C ASN A 113 8.55 -14.27 -33.92
N ILE A 114 9.59 -14.61 -34.67
CA ILE A 114 9.98 -13.97 -35.94
C ILE A 114 8.84 -13.92 -36.97
N THR A 115 7.86 -14.83 -36.86
CA THR A 115 6.71 -14.95 -37.78
C THR A 115 5.37 -14.48 -37.22
N SER A 116 5.31 -13.94 -36.00
CA SER A 116 4.07 -13.43 -35.40
C SER A 116 4.06 -11.91 -35.34
N PRO A 117 2.91 -11.25 -35.59
CA PRO A 117 2.74 -9.85 -35.21
C PRO A 117 3.05 -9.74 -33.70
N GLY A 118 3.81 -8.72 -33.32
CA GLY A 118 4.28 -8.55 -31.94
C GLY A 118 3.13 -8.50 -30.91
N PRO A 119 3.46 -8.59 -29.62
CA PRO A 119 2.45 -8.60 -28.56
C PRO A 119 1.58 -7.34 -28.62
N THR A 120 0.26 -7.52 -28.57
CA THR A 120 -0.71 -6.41 -28.56
C THR A 120 -0.93 -5.97 -27.11
N PRO A 121 -0.79 -4.67 -26.79
CA PRO A 121 -1.01 -4.17 -25.44
C PRO A 121 -2.48 -4.31 -25.04
N LEU A 122 -2.72 -4.54 -23.74
CA LEU A 122 -4.05 -4.56 -23.15
C LEU A 122 -4.27 -3.29 -22.32
N ASP A 123 -5.23 -2.47 -22.71
CA ASP A 123 -5.60 -1.26 -21.98
C ASP A 123 -6.77 -1.58 -21.02
N VAL A 124 -6.56 -1.35 -19.72
CA VAL A 124 -7.55 -1.54 -18.64
C VAL A 124 -7.88 -0.19 -18.02
N ASN A 125 -9.17 0.12 -17.93
CA ASN A 125 -9.64 1.35 -17.30
C ASN A 125 -10.43 1.01 -16.03
N VAL A 126 -10.00 1.54 -14.89
CA VAL A 126 -10.64 1.36 -13.59
C VAL A 126 -11.22 2.71 -13.17
N THR A 127 -12.55 2.81 -13.18
CA THR A 127 -13.25 4.05 -12.77
C THR A 127 -13.19 4.23 -11.27
N GLU A 128 -13.54 3.17 -10.54
CA GLU A 128 -13.51 3.09 -9.08
C GLU A 128 -13.28 1.61 -8.72
N LEU A 129 -12.43 1.36 -7.72
CA LEU A 129 -12.20 0.03 -7.16
C LEU A 129 -11.67 0.19 -5.75
N ARG A 130 -12.17 -0.63 -4.83
CA ARG A 130 -11.60 -0.79 -3.50
C ARG A 130 -10.97 -2.16 -3.34
N VAL A 131 -9.74 -2.17 -2.86
CA VAL A 131 -9.01 -3.40 -2.53
C VAL A 131 -8.63 -3.32 -1.06
N HIS A 132 -9.08 -4.28 -0.25
CA HIS A 132 -8.78 -4.28 1.17
C HIS A 132 -8.43 -5.67 1.68
N ARG A 133 -7.51 -5.73 2.65
CA ARG A 133 -7.11 -6.97 3.33
C ARG A 133 -7.28 -6.77 4.82
N THR A 134 -7.89 -7.74 5.50
CA THR A 134 -8.04 -7.70 6.96
C THR A 134 -7.00 -8.57 7.66
N GLU A 135 -7.01 -8.60 8.99
CA GLU A 135 -6.10 -9.41 9.82
C GLU A 135 -6.27 -10.93 9.59
N ASP A 136 -7.36 -11.36 8.95
CA ASP A 136 -7.57 -12.76 8.51
C ASP A 136 -6.74 -13.13 7.27
N GLY A 137 -6.09 -12.15 6.64
CA GLY A 137 -5.27 -12.33 5.44
C GLY A 137 -6.05 -12.39 4.13
N VAL A 138 -7.39 -12.31 4.17
CA VAL A 138 -8.22 -12.37 2.95
C VAL A 138 -8.21 -11.01 2.26
N LEU A 139 -7.88 -11.00 0.96
CA LEU A 139 -7.93 -9.82 0.10
C LEU A 139 -9.30 -9.75 -0.59
N HIS A 140 -10.05 -8.70 -0.28
CA HIS A 140 -11.33 -8.38 -0.89
C HIS A 140 -11.15 -7.33 -1.99
N VAL A 141 -11.87 -7.51 -3.09
CA VAL A 141 -11.90 -6.59 -4.23
C VAL A 141 -13.35 -6.24 -4.50
N GLU A 142 -13.68 -4.96 -4.35
CA GLU A 142 -15.05 -4.44 -4.40
C GLU A 142 -15.14 -3.25 -5.38
N PRO A 143 -16.28 -3.08 -6.06
CA PRO A 143 -16.55 -1.89 -6.87
C PRO A 143 -16.44 -0.60 -6.07
#